data_AF-R7HEW1-F1
#
_entry.id   AF-R7HEW1-F1
#
_cell.length_a   1.000
_cell.length_b   1.000
_cell.length_c   1.000
_cell.angle_alpha   90.00
_cell.angle_beta   90.00
_cell.angle_gamma   90.00
#
_symmetry.space_group_name_H-M   'P 1'
#
loop_
_entity.id
_entity.type
_entity.pdbx_description
1 polymer ?
#
loop_
_entity_poly.entity_id
_entity_poly.type
_entity_poly.pdbx_seq_one_letter_code
_entity_poly.pdbx_strand_id
1 'polypeptide(L)'
;MDNTKPTIRINSMSYSNGSLNVNVSLSDNESGANVAYIKFNGNTSSTKSCDGTCDISLKIGSITSGTVYAYGTDAVGNINNATKNINNYSSYNEGERGSSSSFSQNLSISGTTLYYNASASVGSVSCYSSGSCTVTPETTSTSCTLEESPNTAEAYYDDCEDGGYLNGRGMCDASSQNYTNDSGYCYFSNGNYSGDDFDFGYQCDCSCTYGNRWYDGYVEYCCNDCSQYVSCSNSGNVCYNIAGVSNFGNYTGYKGITAYKTCYYDSYEPYSYCPYGYEQSGSDCYSCDRGYLNYRNLCVYTGTCTTYRYYYSYNYYTYN
;
A
#
# COMPACT_ATOMS: atom_id res chain seq x y z
N MET A 1 15.24 -69.98 47.60
CA MET A 1 14.04 -69.27 47.09
C MET A 1 14.57 -68.17 46.20
N ASP A 2 14.10 -68.12 44.96
CA ASP A 2 14.41 -67.03 44.03
C ASP A 2 13.67 -65.77 44.50
N ASN A 3 14.43 -64.69 44.73
CA ASN A 3 13.93 -63.38 45.17
C ASN A 3 14.20 -62.29 44.11
N THR A 4 14.66 -62.68 42.93
CA THR A 4 14.86 -61.75 41.81
C THR A 4 13.52 -61.39 41.20
N LYS A 5 13.41 -60.15 40.72
CA LYS A 5 12.17 -59.66 40.13
C LYS A 5 12.26 -59.84 38.61
N PRO A 6 11.16 -60.25 37.96
CA PRO A 6 11.15 -60.35 36.52
C PRO A 6 11.39 -58.96 35.88
N THR A 7 11.97 -58.95 34.69
CA THR A 7 12.11 -57.74 33.89
C THR A 7 10.88 -57.58 33.01
N ILE A 8 10.21 -56.42 33.11
CA ILE A 8 9.06 -56.08 32.26
C ILE A 8 9.29 -54.76 31.54
N ARG A 9 8.82 -54.68 30.28
CA ARG A 9 8.88 -53.47 29.45
C ARG A 9 7.60 -53.32 28.65
N ILE A 10 7.15 -52.08 28.49
CA ILE A 10 6.13 -51.73 27.50
C ILE A 10 6.85 -51.36 26.19
N ASN A 11 6.61 -52.12 25.13
CA ASN A 11 7.24 -51.92 23.83
C ASN A 11 6.48 -50.91 22.98
N SER A 12 5.16 -51.09 22.90
CA SER A 12 4.27 -50.21 22.14
C SER A 12 2.86 -50.22 22.71
N MET A 13 2.10 -49.20 22.35
CA MET A 13 0.69 -49.08 22.70
C MET A 13 -0.10 -48.64 21.47
N SER A 14 -1.33 -49.13 21.36
CA SER A 14 -2.29 -48.69 20.35
C SER A 14 -3.67 -48.61 20.96
N TYR A 15 -4.52 -47.75 20.41
CA TYR A 15 -5.90 -47.60 20.85
C TYR A 15 -6.84 -47.77 19.66
N SER A 16 -7.78 -48.70 19.79
CA SER A 16 -8.79 -48.95 18.75
C SER A 16 -10.04 -49.58 19.36
N ASN A 17 -11.21 -49.24 18.81
CA ASN A 17 -12.51 -49.81 19.21
C ASN A 17 -12.78 -49.81 20.73
N GLY A 18 -12.35 -48.74 21.42
CA GLY A 18 -12.51 -48.57 22.87
C GLY A 18 -11.59 -49.42 23.74
N SER A 19 -10.56 -50.03 23.15
CA SER A 19 -9.57 -50.85 23.84
C SER A 19 -8.17 -50.27 23.68
N LEU A 20 -7.42 -50.23 24.78
CA LEU A 20 -5.98 -50.00 24.81
C LEU A 20 -5.27 -51.33 24.69
N ASN A 21 -4.51 -51.52 23.61
CA ASN A 21 -3.70 -52.71 23.38
C ASN A 21 -2.23 -52.36 23.64
N VAL A 22 -1.59 -53.10 24.55
CA VAL A 22 -0.23 -52.86 25.02
C VAL A 22 0.61 -54.09 24.71
N ASN A 23 1.65 -53.90 23.92
CA ASN A 23 2.66 -54.93 23.70
C ASN A 23 3.70 -54.85 24.83
N VAL A 24 3.86 -55.93 25.57
CA VAL A 24 4.80 -56.02 26.68
C VAL A 24 5.81 -57.13 26.46
N SER A 25 7.03 -56.93 26.94
CA SER A 25 7.99 -58.01 27.10
C SER A 25 8.17 -58.33 28.58
N LEU A 26 8.20 -59.62 28.90
CA LEU A 26 8.42 -60.17 30.23
C LEU A 26 9.49 -61.26 30.14
N SER A 27 10.51 -61.18 30.99
CA SER A 27 11.55 -62.20 31.06
C SER A 27 12.05 -62.35 32.49
N ASP A 28 12.36 -63.58 32.87
CA ASP A 28 13.07 -63.88 34.10
C ASP A 28 14.01 -65.06 33.86
N ASN A 29 15.26 -64.94 34.31
CA ASN A 29 16.31 -65.94 34.02
C ASN A 29 16.49 -66.95 35.16
N GLU A 30 15.86 -66.75 36.31
CA GLU A 30 16.04 -67.60 37.50
C GLU A 30 14.87 -68.57 37.64
N SER A 31 13.65 -68.06 37.78
CA SER A 31 12.42 -68.85 37.93
C SER A 31 11.54 -68.89 36.69
N GLY A 32 11.83 -68.04 35.70
CA GLY A 32 11.10 -67.98 34.44
C GLY A 32 9.87 -67.07 34.51
N ALA A 33 9.57 -66.43 33.38
CA ALA A 33 8.43 -65.55 33.26
C ALA A 33 7.11 -66.35 33.27
N ASN A 34 6.05 -65.78 33.85
CA ASN A 34 4.80 -66.48 34.03
C ASN A 34 3.63 -65.72 33.40
N VAL A 35 3.25 -64.59 33.97
CA VAL A 35 2.07 -63.83 33.52
C VAL A 35 2.27 -62.33 33.56
N ALA A 36 1.53 -61.63 32.72
CA ALA A 36 1.46 -60.18 32.69
C ALA A 36 0.01 -59.67 32.63
N TYR A 37 -0.21 -58.47 33.16
CA TYR A 37 -1.48 -57.73 33.05
C TYR A 37 -1.19 -56.22 33.05
N ILE A 38 -2.16 -55.42 32.60
CA ILE A 38 -2.04 -53.95 32.61
C ILE A 38 -3.13 -53.30 33.45
N LYS A 39 -2.81 -52.13 33.98
CA LYS A 39 -3.74 -51.23 34.67
C LYS A 39 -3.69 -49.84 34.07
N PHE A 40 -4.86 -49.23 33.88
CA PHE A 40 -4.99 -47.87 33.37
C PHE A 40 -6.30 -47.23 33.87
N ASN A 41 -6.20 -46.05 34.49
CA ASN A 41 -7.33 -45.28 35.00
C ASN A 41 -8.39 -46.13 35.75
N GLY A 42 -7.92 -46.94 36.71
CA GLY A 42 -8.78 -47.79 37.55
C GLY A 42 -9.23 -49.11 36.90
N ASN A 43 -9.01 -49.30 35.60
CA ASN A 43 -9.32 -50.55 34.89
C ASN A 43 -8.13 -51.52 34.95
N THR A 44 -8.40 -52.82 35.04
CA THR A 44 -7.38 -53.89 35.05
C THR A 44 -7.71 -54.92 33.98
N SER A 45 -6.72 -55.34 33.19
CA SER A 45 -6.91 -56.38 32.17
C SER A 45 -7.01 -57.77 32.81
N SER A 46 -7.45 -58.75 32.03
CA SER A 46 -7.20 -60.14 32.38
C SER A 46 -5.69 -60.42 32.42
N THR A 47 -5.30 -61.33 33.29
CA THR A 47 -3.95 -61.89 33.36
C THR A 47 -3.69 -62.78 32.14
N LYS A 48 -2.52 -62.65 31.52
CA LYS A 48 -2.13 -63.41 30.34
C LYS A 48 -0.79 -64.10 30.56
N SER A 49 -0.68 -65.38 30.19
CA SER A 49 0.61 -66.07 30.17
C SER A 49 1.56 -65.36 29.20
N CYS A 50 2.76 -65.06 29.68
CA CYS A 50 3.71 -64.22 28.97
C CYS A 50 5.13 -64.66 29.34
N ASP A 51 5.84 -65.22 28.37
CA ASP A 51 7.27 -65.46 28.44
C ASP A 51 7.86 -64.96 27.12
N GLY A 52 8.73 -63.96 27.19
CA GLY A 52 9.17 -63.19 26.04
C GLY A 52 8.26 -61.99 25.77
N THR A 53 7.39 -62.04 24.75
CA THR A 53 6.55 -60.89 24.33
C THR A 53 5.09 -61.29 24.20
N CYS A 54 4.18 -60.45 24.71
CA CYS A 54 2.75 -60.67 24.63
C CYS A 54 1.96 -59.37 24.45
N ASP A 55 0.85 -59.46 23.72
CA ASP A 55 -0.12 -58.35 23.61
C ASP A 55 -1.23 -58.49 24.64
N ILE A 56 -1.49 -57.41 25.37
CA ILE A 56 -2.52 -57.35 26.40
C ILE A 56 -3.54 -56.27 26.02
N SER A 57 -4.82 -56.66 25.97
CA SER A 57 -5.92 -55.74 25.66
C SER A 57 -6.67 -55.36 26.92
N LEU A 58 -6.96 -54.07 27.08
CA LEU A 58 -7.76 -53.52 28.17
C LEU A 58 -8.88 -52.66 27.59
N LYS A 59 -10.13 -53.05 27.84
CA LYS A 59 -11.30 -52.27 27.46
C LYS A 59 -11.44 -51.06 28.39
N ILE A 60 -11.42 -49.86 27.81
CA ILE A 60 -11.47 -48.59 28.56
C ILE A 60 -12.58 -47.65 28.07
N GLY A 61 -13.23 -47.97 26.95
CA GLY A 61 -14.29 -47.16 26.35
C GLY A 61 -13.71 -45.94 25.62
N SER A 62 -13.27 -44.93 26.35
CA SER A 62 -12.70 -43.70 25.80
C SER A 62 -11.28 -43.47 26.29
N ILE A 63 -10.38 -43.14 25.37
CA ILE A 63 -9.00 -42.81 25.71
C ILE A 63 -8.96 -41.51 26.54
N THR A 64 -8.07 -41.50 27.52
CA THR A 64 -7.86 -40.38 28.44
C THR A 64 -6.36 -40.23 28.71
N SER A 65 -5.94 -39.11 29.29
CA SER A 65 -4.57 -38.99 29.80
C SER A 65 -4.42 -39.81 31.08
N GLY A 66 -3.23 -40.35 31.32
CA GLY A 66 -2.95 -41.12 32.52
C GLY A 66 -1.73 -42.02 32.38
N THR A 67 -1.38 -42.72 33.45
CA THR A 67 -0.25 -43.65 33.47
C THR A 67 -0.74 -45.08 33.25
N VAL A 68 -0.19 -45.72 32.23
CA VAL A 68 -0.36 -47.16 31.98
C VAL A 68 0.69 -47.89 32.80
N TYR A 69 0.25 -48.83 33.63
CA TYR A 69 1.13 -49.72 34.38
C TYR A 69 1.03 -51.13 33.79
N ALA A 70 2.15 -51.70 33.35
CA ALA A 70 2.24 -53.12 33.02
C ALA A 70 2.92 -53.85 34.18
N TYR A 71 2.28 -54.89 34.69
CA TYR A 71 2.79 -55.74 35.76
C TYR A 71 3.15 -57.10 35.20
N GLY A 72 4.30 -57.63 35.63
CA GLY A 72 4.76 -58.96 35.28
C GLY A 72 5.09 -59.74 36.53
N THR A 73 4.78 -61.03 36.53
CA THR A 73 5.13 -61.95 37.61
C THR A 73 5.93 -63.12 37.06
N ASP A 74 6.88 -63.61 37.86
CA ASP A 74 7.60 -64.85 37.57
C ASP A 74 6.82 -66.09 38.05
N ALA A 75 7.43 -67.28 37.93
CA ALA A 75 6.81 -68.54 38.32
C ALA A 75 6.68 -68.73 39.85
N VAL A 76 7.48 -68.01 40.66
CA VAL A 76 7.48 -68.13 42.13
C VAL A 76 6.72 -67.00 42.84
N GLY A 77 6.26 -66.00 42.09
CA GLY A 77 5.37 -64.93 42.55
C GLY A 77 6.04 -63.56 42.76
N ASN A 78 7.30 -63.36 42.37
CA ASN A 78 7.90 -62.02 42.42
C ASN A 78 7.28 -61.12 41.34
N ILE A 79 7.10 -59.84 41.67
CA ILE A 79 6.38 -58.89 40.82
C ILE A 79 7.25 -57.69 40.50
N ASN A 80 7.21 -57.27 39.23
CA ASN A 80 7.76 -55.99 38.79
C ASN A 80 6.77 -55.23 37.90
N ASN A 81 7.04 -53.96 37.63
CA ASN A 81 6.21 -53.15 36.75
C ASN A 81 7.00 -52.20 35.85
N ALA A 82 6.40 -51.85 34.72
CA ALA A 82 6.85 -50.80 33.81
C ALA A 82 5.71 -49.82 33.55
N THR A 83 6.05 -48.56 33.28
CA THR A 83 5.06 -47.50 33.10
C THR A 83 5.29 -46.71 31.82
N LYS A 84 4.20 -46.28 31.19
CA LYS A 84 4.21 -45.24 30.15
C LYS A 84 3.09 -44.24 30.39
N ASN A 85 3.36 -42.96 30.13
CA ASN A 85 2.38 -41.90 30.28
C ASN A 85 1.69 -41.64 28.94
N ILE A 86 0.36 -41.55 28.98
CA ILE A 86 -0.46 -41.05 27.89
C ILE A 86 -0.75 -39.57 28.16
N ASN A 87 -0.28 -38.71 27.26
CA ASN A 87 -0.48 -37.26 27.30
C ASN A 87 -1.59 -36.87 26.33
N ASN A 88 -2.33 -35.81 26.67
CA ASN A 88 -3.36 -35.22 25.82
C ASN A 88 -2.89 -33.83 25.36
N TYR A 89 -2.96 -33.58 24.06
CA TYR A 89 -2.73 -32.29 23.44
C TYR A 89 -4.00 -31.85 22.72
N SER A 90 -4.58 -30.74 23.16
CA SER A 90 -5.74 -30.14 22.52
C SER A 90 -5.49 -28.68 22.18
N SER A 91 -6.01 -28.24 21.05
CA SER A 91 -6.06 -26.81 20.73
C SER A 91 -7.33 -26.47 19.98
N TYR A 92 -7.55 -25.17 19.92
CA TYR A 92 -8.64 -24.49 19.26
C TYR A 92 -8.00 -23.50 18.30
N ASN A 93 -8.50 -23.42 17.07
CA ASN A 93 -8.07 -22.43 16.09
C ASN A 93 -9.28 -21.81 15.40
N GLU A 94 -9.25 -20.49 15.29
CA GLU A 94 -10.19 -19.70 14.51
C GLU A 94 -9.45 -18.62 13.72
N GLY A 95 -10.06 -18.13 12.65
CA GLY A 95 -9.52 -17.01 11.91
C GLY A 95 -10.18 -16.78 10.56
N GLU A 96 -9.73 -15.69 9.94
CA GLU A 96 -10.12 -15.28 8.60
C GLU A 96 -8.87 -15.17 7.71
N ARG A 97 -8.97 -15.63 6.47
CA ARG A 97 -7.92 -15.48 5.44
C ARG A 97 -8.50 -14.84 4.19
N GLY A 98 -7.70 -14.03 3.50
CA GLY A 98 -8.13 -13.32 2.28
C GLY A 98 -7.90 -14.08 0.97
N SER A 99 -7.09 -15.14 0.96
CA SER A 99 -6.53 -15.66 -0.31
C SER A 99 -6.36 -17.18 -0.40
N SER A 100 -6.92 -17.99 0.49
CA SER A 100 -6.68 -19.44 0.46
C SER A 100 -7.92 -20.27 0.73
N SER A 101 -8.29 -21.09 -0.25
CA SER A 101 -9.34 -22.12 -0.15
C SER A 101 -8.94 -23.33 0.69
N SER A 102 -7.64 -23.51 0.97
CA SER A 102 -7.15 -24.53 1.90
C SER A 102 -5.75 -24.17 2.42
N PHE A 103 -5.40 -24.63 3.61
CA PHE A 103 -4.03 -24.53 4.13
C PHE A 103 -3.67 -25.70 5.06
N SER A 104 -2.37 -25.93 5.23
CA SER A 104 -1.84 -26.93 6.16
C SER A 104 -1.35 -26.27 7.44
N GLN A 105 -1.67 -26.88 8.58
CA GLN A 105 -1.14 -26.54 9.89
C GLN A 105 -0.40 -27.74 10.47
N ASN A 106 0.87 -27.55 10.83
CA ASN A 106 1.66 -28.57 11.49
C ASN A 106 1.59 -28.38 13.01
N LEU A 107 1.32 -29.46 13.73
CA LEU A 107 1.21 -29.51 15.16
C LEU A 107 2.52 -30.00 15.76
N SER A 108 3.00 -29.32 16.80
CA SER A 108 4.15 -29.78 17.57
C SER A 108 3.69 -30.87 18.54
N ILE A 109 3.71 -32.12 18.09
CA ILE A 109 3.31 -33.28 18.88
C ILE A 109 4.56 -34.10 19.22
N SER A 110 4.76 -34.38 20.50
CA SER A 110 5.82 -35.25 20.98
C SER A 110 5.30 -36.67 21.19
N GLY A 111 6.09 -37.65 20.78
CA GLY A 111 5.84 -39.07 21.01
C GLY A 111 5.02 -39.77 19.93
N THR A 112 4.55 -40.96 20.27
CA THR A 112 3.77 -41.83 19.37
C THR A 112 2.28 -41.58 19.56
N THR A 113 1.58 -41.23 18.47
CA THR A 113 0.13 -40.98 18.48
C THR A 113 -0.68 -42.26 18.68
N LEU A 114 -1.51 -42.30 19.71
CA LEU A 114 -2.47 -43.37 20.01
C LEU A 114 -3.83 -43.12 19.38
N TYR A 115 -4.28 -41.88 19.45
CA TYR A 115 -5.59 -41.47 19.00
C TYR A 115 -5.57 -39.99 18.67
N TYR A 116 -6.35 -39.60 17.66
CA TYR A 116 -6.58 -38.21 17.34
C TYR A 116 -8.02 -38.03 16.89
N ASN A 117 -8.54 -36.84 17.15
CA ASN A 117 -9.83 -36.40 16.65
C ASN A 117 -9.73 -34.91 16.31
N ALA A 118 -10.38 -34.51 15.23
CA ALA A 118 -10.51 -33.13 14.83
C ALA A 118 -11.94 -32.85 14.40
N SER A 119 -12.47 -31.71 14.81
CA SER A 119 -13.81 -31.27 14.48
C SER A 119 -13.79 -29.82 14.06
N ALA A 120 -14.44 -29.52 12.94
CA ALA A 120 -14.69 -28.16 12.50
C ALA A 120 -16.15 -27.80 12.76
N SER A 121 -16.39 -26.59 13.23
CA SER A 121 -17.72 -26.00 13.29
C SER A 121 -17.98 -25.03 12.13
N VAL A 122 -16.92 -24.56 11.47
CA VAL A 122 -16.96 -23.74 10.24
C VAL A 122 -15.89 -24.29 9.29
N GLY A 123 -16.28 -24.60 8.05
CA GLY A 123 -15.42 -25.26 7.08
C GLY A 123 -15.20 -26.76 7.39
N SER A 124 -14.03 -27.28 7.05
CA SER A 124 -13.64 -28.66 7.36
C SER A 124 -12.18 -28.76 7.81
N VAL A 125 -11.89 -29.76 8.63
CA VAL A 125 -10.54 -30.08 9.09
C VAL A 125 -10.29 -31.58 8.95
N SER A 126 -9.11 -31.96 8.51
CA SER A 126 -8.64 -33.34 8.50
C SER A 126 -7.23 -33.40 9.04
N CYS A 127 -7.05 -34.14 10.11
CA CYS A 127 -5.79 -34.25 10.82
C CYS A 127 -5.21 -35.65 10.64
N TYR A 128 -3.88 -35.76 10.63
CA TYR A 128 -3.16 -37.02 10.44
C TYR A 128 -2.37 -37.39 11.69
N SER A 129 -2.01 -38.67 11.82
CA SER A 129 -1.21 -39.18 12.94
C SER A 129 0.19 -38.55 13.04
N SER A 130 0.70 -38.00 11.93
CA SER A 130 1.94 -37.23 11.84
C SER A 130 1.86 -35.84 12.50
N GLY A 131 0.67 -35.42 12.94
CA GLY A 131 0.43 -34.08 13.48
C GLY A 131 0.26 -33.00 12.41
N SER A 132 0.09 -33.35 11.14
CA SER A 132 -0.31 -32.38 10.12
C SER A 132 -1.84 -32.33 10.01
N CYS A 133 -2.42 -31.14 9.85
CA CYS A 133 -3.84 -30.94 9.61
C CYS A 133 -4.06 -30.11 8.36
N THR A 134 -4.97 -30.54 7.50
CA THR A 134 -5.47 -29.79 6.35
C THR A 134 -6.79 -29.12 6.74
N VAL A 135 -6.85 -27.81 6.54
CA VAL A 135 -8.02 -26.98 6.87
C VAL A 135 -8.58 -26.42 5.57
N THR A 136 -9.88 -26.60 5.36
CA THR A 136 -10.64 -26.00 4.26
C THR A 136 -11.64 -25.01 4.87
N PRO A 137 -11.38 -23.70 4.79
CA PRO A 137 -12.30 -22.69 5.29
C PRO A 137 -13.63 -22.70 4.54
N GLU A 138 -14.68 -22.21 5.19
CA GLU A 138 -15.93 -21.84 4.53
C GLU A 138 -15.76 -20.48 3.83
N THR A 139 -16.30 -20.37 2.62
CA THR A 139 -16.28 -19.15 1.84
C THR A 139 -17.51 -18.31 2.10
N THR A 140 -17.28 -17.06 2.49
CA THR A 140 -18.31 -16.04 2.51
C THR A 140 -17.94 -14.91 1.56
N SER A 141 -18.87 -14.49 0.73
CA SER A 141 -18.71 -13.32 -0.13
C SER A 141 -19.43 -12.14 0.51
N THR A 142 -18.71 -11.05 0.73
CA THR A 142 -19.29 -9.82 1.28
C THR A 142 -18.98 -8.64 0.37
N SER A 143 -19.88 -7.66 0.39
CA SER A 143 -19.63 -6.37 -0.25
C SER A 143 -18.45 -5.69 0.42
N CYS A 144 -17.49 -5.19 -0.35
CA CYS A 144 -16.31 -4.49 0.16
C CYS A 144 -15.97 -3.28 -0.70
N THR A 145 -15.25 -2.34 -0.11
CA THR A 145 -14.70 -1.18 -0.81
C THR A 145 -13.33 -1.55 -1.37
N LEU A 146 -13.16 -1.38 -2.68
CA LEU A 146 -11.90 -1.61 -3.39
C LEU A 146 -11.35 -0.27 -3.89
N GLU A 147 -10.02 -0.20 -3.97
CA GLU A 147 -9.29 0.95 -4.50
C GLU A 147 -8.41 0.50 -5.67
N GLU A 148 -8.44 1.25 -6.77
CA GLU A 148 -7.55 1.04 -7.92
C GLU A 148 -7.02 2.37 -8.46
N SER A 149 -5.96 2.28 -9.26
CA SER A 149 -5.37 3.46 -9.90
C SER A 149 -6.34 4.04 -10.94
N PRO A 150 -6.55 5.36 -10.96
CA PRO A 150 -7.38 6.01 -11.98
C PRO A 150 -6.69 6.01 -13.35
N ASN A 151 -7.49 6.17 -14.39
CA ASN A 151 -6.99 6.58 -15.70
C ASN A 151 -6.59 8.06 -15.62
N THR A 152 -5.43 8.42 -16.16
CA THR A 152 -4.93 9.80 -16.18
C THR A 152 -4.90 10.35 -17.59
N ALA A 153 -5.27 11.60 -17.75
CA ALA A 153 -5.15 12.34 -19.00
C ALA A 153 -4.52 13.71 -18.75
N GLU A 154 -3.89 14.27 -19.78
CA GLU A 154 -3.43 15.66 -19.74
C GLU A 154 -4.63 16.61 -19.77
N ALA A 155 -4.56 17.67 -18.98
CA ALA A 155 -5.54 18.75 -19.02
C ALA A 155 -5.39 19.53 -20.32
N TYR A 156 -6.52 19.96 -20.88
CA TYR A 156 -6.52 20.95 -21.94
C TYR A 156 -6.44 22.34 -21.33
N TYR A 157 -5.80 23.24 -22.07
CA TYR A 157 -5.72 24.65 -21.73
C TYR A 157 -6.38 25.42 -22.86
N ASP A 158 -7.16 26.43 -22.50
CA ASP A 158 -7.63 27.38 -23.49
C ASP A 158 -6.44 28.12 -24.12
N ASP A 159 -6.60 28.52 -25.38
CA ASP A 159 -5.59 29.27 -26.10
C ASP A 159 -5.24 30.56 -25.35
N CYS A 160 -3.96 30.91 -25.35
CA CYS A 160 -3.53 32.22 -24.88
C CYS A 160 -4.14 33.30 -25.77
N GLU A 161 -4.96 34.19 -25.18
CA GLU A 161 -5.46 35.35 -25.89
C GLU A 161 -4.30 36.22 -26.43
N ASP A 162 -4.52 36.89 -27.56
CA ASP A 162 -3.62 37.92 -28.11
C ASP A 162 -2.18 37.47 -28.50
N GLY A 163 -2.03 36.23 -28.99
CA GLY A 163 -0.81 35.79 -29.68
C GLY A 163 0.36 35.41 -28.76
N GLY A 164 0.08 35.16 -27.49
CA GLY A 164 0.98 34.45 -26.57
C GLY A 164 1.08 32.96 -26.88
N TYR A 165 2.03 32.28 -26.26
CA TYR A 165 2.19 30.83 -26.30
C TYR A 165 2.18 30.24 -24.89
N LEU A 166 1.63 29.03 -24.74
CA LEU A 166 1.69 28.28 -23.49
C LEU A 166 3.12 27.79 -23.24
N ASN A 167 3.70 28.13 -22.10
CA ASN A 167 4.99 27.61 -21.68
C ASN A 167 4.84 26.21 -21.06
N GLY A 168 5.97 25.53 -20.80
CA GLY A 168 5.99 24.17 -20.25
C GLY A 168 5.41 24.02 -18.83
N ARG A 169 4.88 25.11 -18.23
CA ARG A 169 4.19 25.13 -16.94
C ARG A 169 2.68 25.44 -17.08
N GLY A 170 2.16 25.54 -18.30
CA GLY A 170 0.75 25.86 -18.53
C GLY A 170 0.40 27.34 -18.34
N MET A 171 1.39 28.23 -18.34
CA MET A 171 1.17 29.68 -18.25
C MET A 171 1.35 30.34 -19.63
N CYS A 172 0.58 31.39 -19.90
CA CYS A 172 0.74 32.16 -21.14
C CYS A 172 1.95 33.07 -21.06
N ASP A 173 2.99 32.73 -21.80
CA ASP A 173 4.13 33.59 -22.08
C ASP A 173 3.89 34.33 -23.38
N ALA A 174 4.31 35.57 -23.43
CA ALA A 174 4.09 36.37 -24.62
C ALA A 174 5.26 36.23 -25.61
N SER A 175 4.95 36.29 -26.91
CA SER A 175 5.95 36.07 -27.96
C SER A 175 6.90 37.26 -28.09
N SER A 176 8.21 37.02 -27.94
CA SER A 176 9.28 38.03 -27.90
C SER A 176 9.31 39.00 -29.10
N GLN A 177 8.72 38.63 -30.24
CA GLN A 177 8.65 39.47 -31.44
C GLN A 177 7.67 40.65 -31.30
N ASN A 178 6.67 40.57 -30.41
CA ASN A 178 5.77 41.69 -30.13
C ASN A 178 6.34 42.65 -29.05
N TYR A 179 7.53 42.36 -28.51
CA TYR A 179 8.15 43.13 -27.41
C TYR A 179 9.27 44.06 -27.86
N THR A 180 9.63 44.07 -29.14
CA THR A 180 10.73 44.90 -29.64
C THR A 180 10.22 46.16 -30.29
N ASN A 181 10.24 47.25 -29.50
CA ASN A 181 10.62 48.58 -29.96
C ASN A 181 9.97 49.04 -31.28
N ASP A 182 8.70 49.41 -31.25
CA ASP A 182 8.20 50.32 -32.28
C ASP A 182 8.75 51.73 -32.00
N SER A 183 9.66 52.17 -32.88
CA SER A 183 10.25 53.50 -32.86
C SER A 183 9.30 54.51 -33.51
N GLY A 184 8.83 55.47 -32.73
CA GLY A 184 8.10 56.63 -33.27
C GLY A 184 9.06 57.72 -33.74
N TYR A 185 8.79 58.34 -34.88
CA TYR A 185 9.51 59.54 -35.35
C TYR A 185 8.62 60.77 -35.18
N CYS A 186 9.01 61.70 -34.31
CA CYS A 186 8.35 63.00 -34.23
C CYS A 186 9.06 63.98 -35.17
N TYR A 187 8.32 64.57 -36.12
CA TYR A 187 8.81 65.62 -37.01
C TYR A 187 8.27 66.98 -36.57
N PHE A 188 9.17 67.92 -36.26
CA PHE A 188 8.81 69.31 -36.02
C PHE A 188 9.06 70.14 -37.29
N SER A 189 8.12 71.02 -37.67
CA SER A 189 8.25 71.90 -38.83
C SER A 189 8.23 73.38 -38.43
N ASN A 190 9.28 74.11 -38.84
CA ASN A 190 9.47 75.57 -38.87
C ASN A 190 8.76 76.41 -37.79
N GLY A 191 9.53 76.89 -36.81
CA GLY A 191 9.09 77.89 -35.84
C GLY A 191 10.22 78.39 -34.94
N ASN A 192 9.97 79.51 -34.26
CA ASN A 192 10.85 80.09 -33.26
C ASN A 192 10.28 79.71 -31.90
N TYR A 193 10.95 78.79 -31.20
CA TYR A 193 10.39 78.16 -30.01
C TYR A 193 11.13 78.64 -28.76
N SER A 194 10.45 79.46 -27.96
CA SER A 194 10.96 79.96 -26.68
C SER A 194 9.98 79.64 -25.56
N GLY A 195 10.47 78.98 -24.51
CA GLY A 195 9.93 79.04 -23.14
C GLY A 195 8.45 78.70 -22.95
N ASP A 196 8.23 77.54 -22.34
CA ASP A 196 7.04 77.07 -21.60
C ASP A 196 5.68 76.95 -22.30
N ASP A 197 5.43 77.57 -23.46
CA ASP A 197 4.14 77.44 -24.15
C ASP A 197 4.22 76.58 -25.42
N PHE A 198 4.30 75.26 -25.23
CA PHE A 198 4.02 74.29 -26.28
C PHE A 198 2.78 73.47 -25.92
N ASP A 199 1.64 73.87 -26.48
CA ASP A 199 0.38 73.17 -26.31
C ASP A 199 0.39 71.87 -27.13
N PHE A 200 0.44 70.72 -26.45
CA PHE A 200 0.51 69.37 -27.03
C PHE A 200 -0.77 68.92 -27.74
N GLY A 201 -1.70 69.84 -27.99
CA GLY A 201 -3.05 69.51 -28.42
C GLY A 201 -3.19 69.00 -29.86
N TYR A 202 -2.23 69.26 -30.78
CA TYR A 202 -2.57 69.13 -32.20
C TYR A 202 -1.54 68.61 -33.20
N GLN A 203 -0.27 68.33 -32.85
CA GLN A 203 0.73 67.93 -33.87
C GLN A 203 1.75 66.89 -33.40
N CYS A 204 1.29 65.77 -32.85
CA CYS A 204 2.06 64.53 -32.86
C CYS A 204 1.17 63.42 -33.42
N ASP A 205 1.37 63.05 -34.68
CA ASP A 205 0.87 61.79 -35.23
C ASP A 205 1.70 60.63 -34.64
N CYS A 206 1.54 60.37 -33.35
CA CYS A 206 2.01 59.13 -32.74
C CYS A 206 0.92 58.07 -32.99
N SER A 207 0.93 57.43 -34.15
CA SER A 207 -0.06 56.42 -34.51
C SER A 207 0.21 55.08 -33.81
N CYS A 208 -0.03 54.99 -32.50
CA CYS A 208 -0.04 53.69 -31.81
C CYS A 208 -1.18 53.65 -30.79
N THR A 209 -2.30 53.02 -31.17
CA THR A 209 -3.39 52.69 -30.24
C THR A 209 -3.00 51.41 -29.51
N TYR A 210 -2.60 51.49 -28.24
CA TYR A 210 -2.34 50.31 -27.40
C TYR A 210 -3.66 49.85 -26.75
N GLY A 211 -3.91 48.54 -26.70
CA GLY A 211 -5.13 47.97 -26.12
C GLY A 211 -5.27 48.23 -24.61
N ASN A 212 -6.45 48.01 -24.04
CA ASN A 212 -6.77 48.35 -22.65
C ASN A 212 -6.16 47.41 -21.56
N ARG A 213 -5.29 46.45 -21.91
CA ARG A 213 -4.76 45.40 -20.99
C ARG A 213 -3.24 45.48 -20.75
N TRP A 214 -2.60 46.57 -21.15
CA TRP A 214 -1.15 46.76 -21.05
C TRP A 214 -0.85 47.79 -19.96
N TYR A 215 0.15 47.54 -19.13
CA TYR A 215 0.68 48.54 -18.21
C TYR A 215 1.97 49.13 -18.76
N ASP A 216 2.03 50.46 -18.76
CA ASP A 216 3.18 51.22 -19.24
C ASP A 216 4.37 50.97 -18.31
N GLY A 217 5.35 50.22 -18.83
CA GLY A 217 6.55 49.84 -18.09
C GLY A 217 7.51 51.00 -17.97
N TYR A 218 8.06 51.44 -19.10
CA TYR A 218 8.94 52.59 -19.22
C TYR A 218 8.95 53.09 -20.68
N VAL A 219 8.98 54.41 -20.89
CA VAL A 219 9.25 55.02 -22.20
C VAL A 219 10.62 55.68 -22.14
N GLU A 220 11.54 55.23 -22.98
CA GLU A 220 12.89 55.76 -23.13
C GLU A 220 12.96 56.62 -24.40
N TYR A 221 13.40 57.88 -24.27
CA TYR A 221 13.48 58.83 -25.38
C TYR A 221 14.94 59.20 -25.66
N CYS A 222 15.36 59.12 -26.92
CA CYS A 222 16.74 59.39 -27.33
C CYS A 222 16.78 60.45 -28.46
N CYS A 223 17.60 61.50 -28.31
CA CYS A 223 17.91 62.45 -29.38
C CYS A 223 19.35 62.25 -29.87
N ASN A 224 19.53 61.69 -31.07
CA ASN A 224 20.87 61.43 -31.63
C ASN A 224 21.46 62.59 -32.45
N ASP A 225 20.67 63.59 -32.83
CA ASP A 225 21.10 64.75 -33.66
C ASP A 225 20.90 66.11 -32.96
N CYS A 226 20.95 66.10 -31.63
CA CYS A 226 20.96 67.31 -30.81
C CYS A 226 22.39 67.87 -30.72
N SER A 227 22.56 69.20 -30.77
CA SER A 227 23.88 69.86 -30.68
C SER A 227 24.55 69.68 -29.30
N GLN A 228 23.82 69.16 -28.32
CA GLN A 228 24.33 68.66 -27.05
C GLN A 228 23.68 67.29 -26.74
N TYR A 229 24.47 66.40 -26.13
CA TYR A 229 24.02 65.10 -25.65
C TYR A 229 22.99 65.28 -24.52
N VAL A 230 21.78 64.77 -24.72
CA VAL A 230 20.73 64.72 -23.68
C VAL A 230 20.70 63.30 -23.12
N SER A 231 20.90 63.16 -21.80
CA SER A 231 20.83 61.86 -21.13
C SER A 231 19.40 61.30 -21.15
N CYS A 232 19.25 60.02 -21.51
CA CYS A 232 17.97 59.32 -21.50
C CYS A 232 17.34 59.36 -20.10
N SER A 233 16.04 59.65 -20.00
CA SER A 233 15.30 59.77 -18.74
C SER A 233 14.00 58.97 -18.79
N ASN A 234 13.76 58.17 -17.75
CA ASN A 234 12.56 57.36 -17.55
C ASN A 234 11.49 58.16 -16.81
N SER A 235 10.85 59.14 -17.47
CA SER A 235 9.73 59.87 -16.87
C SER A 235 8.71 60.31 -17.92
N GLY A 236 7.41 60.29 -17.58
CA GLY A 236 6.29 60.55 -18.51
C GLY A 236 6.15 61.99 -19.02
N ASN A 237 7.16 62.86 -18.86
CA ASN A 237 7.13 64.27 -19.28
C ASN A 237 8.44 64.70 -19.97
N VAL A 238 8.94 63.88 -20.91
CA VAL A 238 10.21 64.17 -21.60
C VAL A 238 10.09 65.31 -22.63
N CYS A 239 8.91 65.54 -23.22
CA CYS A 239 8.74 66.68 -24.12
C CYS A 239 8.91 68.04 -23.42
N TYR A 240 8.57 68.11 -22.13
CA TYR A 240 8.85 69.27 -21.28
C TYR A 240 10.35 69.50 -21.06
N ASN A 241 11.12 68.41 -20.88
CA ASN A 241 12.56 68.50 -20.62
C ASN A 241 13.41 68.76 -21.88
N ILE A 242 12.95 68.34 -23.07
CA ILE A 242 13.60 68.63 -24.35
C ILE A 242 13.35 70.10 -24.77
N ALA A 243 12.17 70.65 -24.48
CA ALA A 243 11.83 72.06 -24.73
C ALA A 243 12.54 73.04 -23.78
N GLY A 244 12.92 72.59 -22.57
CA GLY A 244 13.64 73.39 -21.57
C GLY A 244 15.16 73.50 -21.77
N VAL A 245 15.73 72.87 -22.81
CA VAL A 245 17.16 72.97 -23.10
C VAL A 245 17.47 74.35 -23.65
N SER A 246 18.15 75.18 -22.85
CA SER A 246 18.61 76.50 -23.27
C SER A 246 19.47 76.37 -24.53
N ASN A 247 18.98 76.92 -25.64
CA ASN A 247 19.50 76.80 -27.02
C ASN A 247 19.17 75.50 -27.77
N PHE A 248 17.89 75.10 -27.84
CA PHE A 248 17.43 74.22 -28.94
C PHE A 248 17.73 74.80 -30.34
N GLY A 249 17.98 76.12 -30.40
CA GLY A 249 18.63 76.82 -31.50
C GLY A 249 17.72 77.04 -32.70
N ASN A 250 18.08 78.01 -33.56
CA ASN A 250 17.45 78.16 -34.88
C ASN A 250 17.83 76.97 -35.75
N TYR A 251 16.85 76.20 -36.22
CA TYR A 251 17.06 75.14 -37.20
C TYR A 251 16.40 75.49 -38.53
N THR A 252 17.10 75.18 -39.62
CA THR A 252 16.52 75.17 -40.97
C THR A 252 16.56 73.72 -41.47
N GLY A 253 15.45 72.98 -41.26
CA GLY A 253 15.30 71.57 -41.61
C GLY A 253 14.50 70.74 -40.59
N TYR A 254 14.17 69.48 -40.95
CA TYR A 254 13.52 68.52 -40.04
C TYR A 254 14.53 67.93 -39.06
N LYS A 255 14.18 67.84 -37.77
CA LYS A 255 14.90 67.02 -36.78
C LYS A 255 13.99 65.87 -36.33
N GLY A 256 14.52 64.65 -36.37
CA GLY A 256 13.84 63.46 -35.88
C GLY A 256 14.21 63.16 -34.43
N ILE A 257 13.21 62.88 -33.60
CA ILE A 257 13.40 62.29 -32.26
C ILE A 257 12.83 60.88 -32.31
N THR A 258 13.57 59.93 -31.74
CA THR A 258 13.13 58.53 -31.63
C THR A 258 12.77 58.22 -30.19
N ALA A 259 11.54 57.73 -29.99
CA ALA A 259 11.05 57.24 -28.70
C ALA A 259 10.88 55.72 -28.75
N TYR A 260 11.27 55.05 -27.67
CA TYR A 260 11.09 53.62 -27.46
C TYR A 260 10.18 53.40 -26.25
N LYS A 261 9.05 52.72 -26.43
CA LYS A 261 8.13 52.39 -25.33
C LYS A 261 8.15 50.89 -25.07
N THR A 262 8.42 50.51 -23.82
CA THR A 262 8.36 49.12 -23.36
C THR A 262 7.09 48.91 -22.56
N CYS A 263 6.21 48.04 -23.06
CA CYS A 263 4.98 47.63 -22.38
C CYS A 263 5.16 46.24 -21.76
N TYR A 264 4.61 46.03 -20.56
CA TYR A 264 4.56 44.72 -19.91
C TYR A 264 3.12 44.18 -19.92
N TYR A 265 2.98 42.86 -20.05
CA TYR A 265 1.71 42.14 -19.99
C TYR A 265 1.59 41.45 -18.63
N ASP A 266 0.42 41.55 -17.98
CA ASP A 266 0.12 40.74 -16.79
C ASP A 266 -0.13 39.30 -17.25
N SER A 267 0.60 38.34 -16.69
CA SER A 267 0.44 36.92 -17.03
C SER A 267 -1.02 36.48 -16.90
N TYR A 268 -1.61 36.00 -17.99
CA TYR A 268 -2.91 35.33 -17.99
C TYR A 268 -2.69 33.86 -17.60
N GLU A 269 -3.37 33.40 -16.56
CA GLU A 269 -3.45 31.97 -16.24
C GLU A 269 -4.61 31.37 -17.03
N PRO A 270 -4.35 30.54 -18.05
CA PRO A 270 -5.41 29.93 -18.84
C PRO A 270 -6.24 28.97 -17.98
N TYR A 271 -7.55 28.96 -18.21
CA TYR A 271 -8.42 27.97 -17.59
C TYR A 271 -8.03 26.58 -18.11
N SER A 272 -7.74 25.67 -17.17
CA SER A 272 -7.55 24.26 -17.48
C SER A 272 -8.87 23.53 -17.35
N TYR A 273 -9.12 22.59 -18.27
CA TYR A 273 -10.32 21.76 -18.25
C TYR A 273 -9.98 20.33 -18.65
N CYS A 274 -10.74 19.39 -18.10
CA CYS A 274 -10.55 17.98 -18.37
C CYS A 274 -11.43 17.48 -19.53
N PRO A 275 -10.96 16.44 -20.26
CA PRO A 275 -11.78 15.76 -21.24
C PRO A 275 -13.12 15.29 -20.62
N TYR A 276 -14.14 15.18 -21.46
CA TYR A 276 -15.46 14.71 -21.02
C TYR A 276 -15.35 13.34 -20.30
N GLY A 277 -15.87 13.26 -19.07
CA GLY A 277 -15.80 12.05 -18.23
C GLY A 277 -14.58 11.95 -17.30
N TYR A 278 -13.74 12.99 -17.23
CA TYR A 278 -12.64 13.12 -16.28
C TYR A 278 -12.95 14.20 -15.23
N GLU A 279 -12.55 13.95 -13.99
CA GLU A 279 -12.58 14.89 -12.87
C GLU A 279 -11.21 15.56 -12.71
N GLN A 280 -11.23 16.87 -12.49
CA GLN A 280 -10.01 17.66 -12.29
C GLN A 280 -9.61 17.67 -10.81
N SER A 281 -8.35 17.34 -10.52
CA SER A 281 -7.77 17.43 -9.18
C SER A 281 -6.40 18.09 -9.30
N GLY A 282 -6.32 19.39 -9.00
CA GLY A 282 -5.14 20.21 -9.29
C GLY A 282 -4.98 20.46 -10.79
N SER A 283 -3.78 20.22 -11.33
CA SER A 283 -3.46 20.33 -12.77
C SER A 283 -3.76 19.07 -13.58
N ASP A 284 -4.17 17.99 -12.92
CA ASP A 284 -4.28 16.66 -13.53
C ASP A 284 -5.75 16.23 -13.69
N CYS A 285 -6.00 15.43 -14.72
CA CYS A 285 -7.32 14.87 -15.02
C CYS A 285 -7.37 13.37 -14.74
N TYR A 286 -8.37 12.95 -13.97
CA TYR A 286 -8.55 11.55 -13.55
C TYR A 286 -9.91 11.01 -13.98
N SER A 287 -9.97 9.75 -14.37
CA SER A 287 -11.25 9.06 -14.63
C SER A 287 -11.25 7.67 -14.02
N CYS A 288 -12.43 7.24 -13.59
CA CYS A 288 -12.67 5.93 -13.04
C CYS A 288 -13.61 5.15 -13.96
N ASP A 289 -13.19 3.97 -14.41
CA ASP A 289 -14.07 3.06 -15.16
C ASP A 289 -15.30 2.67 -14.34
N ARG A 290 -15.15 2.62 -13.02
CA ARG A 290 -16.19 2.32 -12.04
C ARG A 290 -15.99 3.09 -10.75
N GLY A 291 -17.09 3.47 -10.10
CA GLY A 291 -17.05 4.15 -8.80
C GLY A 291 -16.78 5.65 -8.93
N TYR A 292 -16.05 6.21 -7.96
CA TYR A 292 -15.73 7.64 -7.89
C TYR A 292 -14.29 7.87 -7.43
N LEU A 293 -13.73 9.05 -7.73
CA LEU A 293 -12.39 9.43 -7.32
C LEU A 293 -12.37 9.89 -5.85
N ASN A 294 -11.47 9.35 -5.03
CA ASN A 294 -11.30 9.79 -3.64
C ASN A 294 -10.26 10.92 -3.50
N TYR A 295 -10.13 11.44 -2.28
CA TYR A 295 -9.21 12.52 -1.93
C TYR A 295 -7.71 12.17 -2.11
N ARG A 296 -7.37 10.90 -2.32
CA ARG A 296 -6.01 10.42 -2.61
C ARG A 296 -5.79 10.18 -4.11
N ASN A 297 -6.72 10.61 -4.97
CA ASN A 297 -6.75 10.34 -6.39
C ASN A 297 -6.73 8.82 -6.70
N LEU A 298 -7.51 8.02 -5.96
CA LEU A 298 -7.76 6.60 -6.26
C LEU A 298 -9.24 6.38 -6.61
N CYS A 299 -9.49 5.45 -7.54
CA CYS A 299 -10.85 5.05 -7.89
C CYS A 299 -11.39 4.10 -6.84
N VAL A 300 -12.46 4.52 -6.18
CA VAL A 300 -13.13 3.76 -5.12
C VAL A 300 -14.44 3.21 -5.64
N TYR A 301 -14.59 1.90 -5.59
CA TYR A 301 -15.81 1.23 -6.00
C TYR A 301 -16.21 0.11 -5.05
N THR A 302 -17.48 -0.27 -5.12
CA THR A 302 -18.00 -1.40 -4.35
C THR A 302 -17.81 -2.68 -5.17
N GLY A 303 -17.06 -3.63 -4.61
CA GLY A 303 -16.83 -4.94 -5.17
C GLY A 303 -17.36 -6.05 -4.26
N THR A 304 -17.18 -7.29 -4.71
CA THR A 304 -17.40 -8.48 -3.88
C THR A 304 -16.05 -9.02 -3.43
N CYS A 305 -15.79 -9.03 -2.13
CA CYS A 305 -14.62 -9.66 -1.56
C CYS A 305 -14.99 -11.05 -1.03
N THR A 306 -14.15 -12.03 -1.34
CA THR A 306 -14.27 -13.36 -0.77
C THR A 306 -13.41 -13.43 0.49
N THR A 307 -14.05 -13.75 1.61
CA THR A 307 -13.38 -14.05 2.87
C THR A 307 -13.49 -15.54 3.17
N TYR A 308 -12.41 -16.11 3.71
CA TYR A 308 -12.31 -17.53 4.06
C TYR A 308 -12.29 -17.65 5.58
N ARG A 309 -13.34 -18.21 6.18
CA ARG A 309 -13.48 -18.36 7.63
C ARG A 309 -13.30 -19.81 8.03
N TYR A 310 -12.58 -20.06 9.12
CA TYR A 310 -12.45 -21.40 9.67
C TYR A 310 -12.58 -21.37 11.18
N TYR A 311 -13.17 -22.44 11.71
CA TYR A 311 -13.22 -22.66 13.14
C TYR A 311 -13.17 -24.16 13.42
N TYR A 312 -12.09 -24.61 14.06
CA TYR A 312 -11.87 -26.02 14.36
C TYR A 312 -11.09 -26.26 15.66
N SER A 313 -11.26 -27.46 16.19
CA SER A 313 -10.52 -27.98 17.32
C SER A 313 -9.93 -29.34 16.99
N TYR A 314 -8.85 -29.69 17.69
CA TYR A 314 -8.24 -31.01 17.62
C TYR A 314 -7.81 -31.49 18.98
N ASN A 315 -7.72 -32.81 19.13
CA ASN A 315 -7.30 -33.49 20.34
C ASN A 315 -6.47 -34.72 19.95
N TYR A 316 -5.28 -34.85 20.52
CA TYR A 316 -4.31 -35.91 20.27
C TYR A 316 -3.87 -36.56 21.58
N TYR A 317 -3.87 -37.89 21.62
CA TYR A 317 -3.34 -38.68 22.71
C TYR A 317 -2.03 -39.33 22.27
N THR A 318 -0.93 -39.10 22.99
CA THR A 318 0.38 -39.68 22.66
C THR A 318 1.06 -40.31 23.86
N TYR A 319 2.07 -41.15 23.61
CA TYR A 319 2.94 -41.67 24.65
C TYR A 319 4.41 -41.63 24.24
N ASN A 320 5.29 -41.68 25.24
CA ASN A 320 6.75 -41.82 25.10
C ASN A 320 7.27 -43.11 25.73
#